data_AF-A0A3M1PI99-F1
#
_entry.id   AF-A0A3M1PI99-F1
#
_cell.length_a   1.000
_cell.length_b   1.000
_cell.length_c   1.000
_cell.angle_alpha   90.00
_cell.angle_beta   90.00
_cell.angle_gamma   90.00
#
_symmetry.space_group_name_H-M   'P 1'
#
loop_
_entity.id
_entity.type
_entity.pdbx_description
1 polymer ?
#
loop_
_entity_poly.entity_id
_entity_poly.type
_entity_poly.pdbx_seq_one_letter_code
_entity_poly.pdbx_strand_id
1 'polypeptide(L)'
;TSAAHELVSAPLCLWQVRLEPGPAAQQWQLTRNADMPVLWNRPLLELIEKGWQVHLPDALLARAATGQLTVDELKEWVEELCRTTGWQNHLADGPIAAFPGVERLGEQTQQGSVWPAAVLGHFAPPLPSLPQALPEAEFVAEPCPPPEVALHPRPLTPAQASASWVSCRHGVSAISCVQHDERIGWLAALVGRYFLSGKRCLVVSERVQTLRTLQAQLHQLGLGTEVLMLTDPWNDRQLLRDTARMALRAALDQPAPPAGKAELVQARRVSQMRTRIEASWRAVKKPVFGRHDWTDTVGLFLRYQQQGGKELLNPQLAPEGFDFTYEEFEQLLQAVRDGYPRFEAVGTLQHPLLQLHERFFARTSAPEAREEAQRLLAAFAERLRQLNRDYIRLMDEWASELESWYQHKARDLDQALAALREELDE
;
A
#
# COMPACT_ATOMS: atom_id res chain seq x y z
N THR A 1 -35.01 -28.00 -0.50
CA THR A 1 -35.63 -26.71 -0.87
C THR A 1 -35.43 -26.52 -2.35
N SER A 2 -36.54 -26.39 -3.07
CA SER A 2 -36.66 -26.36 -4.53
C SER A 2 -35.59 -25.45 -5.17
N ALA A 3 -34.69 -26.03 -5.96
CA ALA A 3 -33.95 -25.25 -6.94
C ALA A 3 -35.00 -24.81 -7.96
N ALA A 4 -35.49 -23.57 -7.82
CA ALA A 4 -36.30 -22.97 -8.85
C ALA A 4 -35.46 -23.03 -10.14
N HIS A 5 -35.92 -23.81 -11.11
CA HIS A 5 -35.39 -23.76 -12.47
C HIS A 5 -35.68 -22.34 -12.97
N GLU A 6 -34.74 -21.41 -12.78
CA GLU A 6 -34.84 -20.08 -13.34
C GLU A 6 -34.86 -20.22 -14.86
N LEU A 7 -35.98 -19.82 -15.44
CA LEU A 7 -36.17 -19.77 -16.87
C LEU A 7 -35.26 -18.68 -17.45
N VAL A 8 -34.12 -19.07 -18.01
CA VAL A 8 -33.22 -18.13 -18.69
C VAL A 8 -33.72 -17.90 -20.11
N SER A 9 -34.19 -16.68 -20.38
CA SER A 9 -34.53 -16.21 -21.72
C SER A 9 -33.60 -15.07 -22.10
N ALA A 10 -32.78 -15.27 -23.14
CA ALA A 10 -31.80 -14.29 -23.56
C ALA A 10 -31.55 -14.37 -25.08
N PRO A 11 -31.27 -13.24 -25.75
CA PRO A 11 -30.95 -13.25 -27.17
C PRO A 11 -29.58 -13.90 -27.41
N LEU A 12 -29.44 -14.66 -28.50
CA LEU A 12 -28.16 -15.25 -28.93
C LEU A 12 -27.22 -14.18 -29.54
N CYS A 13 -27.79 -13.34 -30.41
CA CYS A 13 -27.13 -12.24 -31.09
C CYS A 13 -27.69 -10.90 -30.62
N LEU A 14 -26.81 -9.92 -30.48
CA LEU A 14 -27.11 -8.54 -30.15
C LEU A 14 -26.74 -7.68 -31.35
N TRP A 15 -27.75 -7.14 -32.02
CA TRP A 15 -27.57 -6.15 -33.06
C TRP A 15 -27.57 -4.76 -32.46
N GLN A 16 -26.51 -4.00 -32.69
CA GLN A 16 -26.49 -2.58 -32.35
C GLN A 16 -27.33 -1.79 -33.36
N VAL A 17 -28.19 -0.94 -32.82
CA VAL A 17 -29.05 -0.05 -33.60
C VAL A 17 -28.93 1.34 -33.01
N ARG A 18 -28.81 2.34 -33.87
CA ARG A 18 -28.75 3.74 -33.46
C ARG A 18 -30.15 4.31 -33.40
N LEU A 19 -30.45 5.04 -32.34
CA LEU A 19 -31.69 5.77 -32.17
C LEU A 19 -31.41 7.26 -32.38
N GLU A 20 -31.96 7.84 -33.44
CA GLU A 20 -31.82 9.26 -33.77
C GLU A 20 -33.19 9.95 -33.71
N PRO A 21 -33.25 11.24 -33.32
CA PRO A 21 -34.49 11.99 -33.45
C PRO A 21 -34.85 12.14 -34.94
N GLY A 22 -36.08 11.78 -35.28
CA GLY A 22 -36.62 11.88 -36.63
C GLY A 22 -36.92 13.32 -37.05
N PRO A 23 -37.25 13.54 -38.33
CA PRO A 23 -37.53 14.88 -38.87
C PRO A 23 -38.80 15.52 -38.30
N ALA A 24 -39.72 14.73 -37.73
CA ALA A 24 -40.91 15.23 -37.04
C ALA A 24 -40.75 15.11 -35.51
N ALA A 25 -41.38 16.03 -34.78
CA ALA A 25 -41.43 15.97 -33.32
C ALA A 25 -42.03 14.62 -32.86
N GLN A 26 -41.38 13.98 -31.88
CA GLN A 26 -41.76 12.68 -31.30
C GLN A 26 -41.57 11.45 -32.21
N GLN A 27 -40.89 11.57 -33.35
CA GLN A 27 -40.44 10.40 -34.10
C GLN A 27 -39.00 10.07 -33.73
N TRP A 28 -38.72 8.78 -33.55
CA TRP A 28 -37.36 8.26 -33.42
C TRP A 28 -37.08 7.36 -34.62
N GLN A 29 -35.95 7.58 -35.28
CA GLN A 29 -35.50 6.76 -36.38
C GLN A 29 -34.46 5.76 -35.86
N LEU A 30 -34.71 4.48 -36.15
CA LEU A 30 -33.75 3.40 -35.91
C LEU A 30 -32.90 3.22 -37.16
N THR A 31 -31.60 3.47 -37.06
CA THR A 31 -30.65 3.30 -38.16
C THR A 31 -29.59 2.26 -37.80
N ARG A 32 -29.22 1.41 -38.77
CA ARG A 32 -28.13 0.45 -38.65
C ARG A 32 -27.23 0.58 -39.88
N ASN A 33 -25.93 0.74 -39.65
CA ASN A 33 -24.92 0.76 -40.70
C ASN A 33 -24.40 -0.65 -40.93
N ALA A 34 -23.99 -0.96 -42.16
CA ALA A 34 -23.40 -2.25 -42.52
C ALA A 34 -22.12 -2.55 -41.72
N ASP A 35 -21.39 -1.50 -41.30
CA ASP A 35 -20.15 -1.61 -40.52
C ASP A 35 -20.39 -1.89 -39.02
N MET A 36 -21.63 -1.84 -38.53
CA MET A 36 -21.93 -2.13 -37.13
C MET A 36 -21.79 -3.64 -36.86
N PRO A 37 -20.98 -4.04 -35.88
CA PRO A 37 -20.76 -5.44 -35.57
C PRO A 37 -22.03 -6.10 -35.05
N VAL A 38 -22.14 -7.40 -35.28
CA VAL A 38 -23.11 -8.25 -34.58
C VAL A 38 -22.37 -8.81 -33.38
N LEU A 39 -22.86 -8.52 -32.18
CA LEU A 39 -22.24 -9.00 -30.95
C LEU A 39 -22.93 -10.29 -30.51
N TRP A 40 -22.16 -11.23 -29.99
CA TRP A 40 -22.71 -12.44 -29.39
C TRP A 40 -22.99 -12.20 -27.91
N ASN A 41 -24.09 -12.74 -27.40
CA ASN A 41 -24.36 -12.68 -25.97
C ASN A 41 -23.42 -13.61 -25.20
N ARG A 42 -22.23 -13.10 -24.85
CA ARG A 42 -21.16 -13.88 -24.20
C ARG A 42 -21.58 -14.56 -22.90
N PRO A 43 -22.30 -13.91 -21.95
CA PRO A 43 -22.77 -14.59 -20.76
C PRO A 43 -23.62 -15.84 -21.05
N LEU A 44 -24.49 -15.76 -22.07
CA LEU A 44 -25.29 -16.91 -22.50
C LEU A 44 -24.40 -17.99 -23.12
N LEU A 45 -23.45 -17.61 -23.96
CA LEU A 45 -22.52 -18.57 -24.56
C LEU A 45 -21.65 -19.27 -23.52
N GLU A 46 -21.15 -18.56 -22.51
CA GLU A 46 -20.37 -19.18 -21.42
C GLU A 46 -21.21 -20.20 -20.63
N LEU A 47 -22.49 -19.94 -20.43
CA LEU A 47 -23.41 -20.90 -19.81
C LEU A 47 -23.60 -22.14 -20.70
N ILE A 48 -23.73 -21.94 -22.01
CA ILE A 48 -23.88 -23.03 -22.99
C ILE A 48 -22.58 -23.86 -23.09
N GLU A 49 -21.43 -23.21 -23.17
CA GLU A 49 -20.11 -23.83 -23.22
C GLU A 49 -19.85 -24.69 -21.98
N LYS A 50 -20.18 -24.17 -20.79
CA LYS A 50 -20.05 -24.92 -19.51
C LYS A 50 -21.02 -26.09 -19.40
N GLY A 51 -22.24 -25.94 -19.90
CA GLY A 51 -23.30 -26.95 -19.74
C GLY A 51 -23.26 -28.06 -20.79
N TRP A 52 -22.94 -27.72 -22.04
CA TRP A 52 -23.10 -28.63 -23.19
C TRP A 52 -21.83 -28.81 -24.03
N GLN A 53 -20.68 -28.25 -23.62
CA GLN A 53 -19.39 -28.36 -24.32
C GLN A 53 -19.42 -27.91 -25.79
N VAL A 54 -20.33 -26.99 -26.14
CA VAL A 54 -20.44 -26.42 -27.47
C VAL A 54 -19.60 -25.15 -27.54
N HIS A 55 -18.60 -25.12 -28.42
CA HIS A 55 -17.77 -23.95 -28.64
C HIS A 55 -18.21 -23.16 -29.86
N LEU A 56 -18.24 -21.83 -29.74
CA LEU A 56 -18.42 -20.94 -30.89
C LEU A 56 -17.12 -20.88 -31.71
N PRO A 57 -17.14 -21.17 -33.02
CA PRO A 57 -15.93 -21.11 -33.84
C PRO A 57 -15.31 -19.70 -33.87
N ASP A 58 -13.99 -19.61 -33.65
CA ASP A 58 -13.25 -18.33 -33.65
C ASP A 58 -13.40 -17.56 -34.97
N ALA A 59 -13.54 -18.27 -36.09
CA ALA A 59 -13.79 -17.67 -37.40
C ALA A 59 -15.13 -16.92 -37.45
N LEU A 60 -16.17 -17.46 -36.80
CA LEU A 60 -17.50 -16.86 -36.74
C LEU A 60 -17.50 -15.63 -35.83
N LEU A 61 -16.75 -15.70 -34.71
CA LEU A 61 -16.49 -14.57 -33.82
C LEU A 61 -15.79 -13.41 -34.53
N ALA A 62 -14.72 -13.71 -35.28
CA ALA A 62 -13.97 -12.72 -36.03
C ALA A 62 -14.85 -12.02 -37.08
N ARG A 63 -15.68 -12.79 -37.81
CA ARG A 63 -16.55 -12.26 -38.86
C ARG A 63 -17.74 -11.47 -38.33
N ALA A 64 -18.28 -11.86 -37.18
CA ALA A 64 -19.31 -11.09 -36.47
C ALA A 64 -18.76 -9.73 -35.98
N ALA A 65 -17.53 -9.70 -35.48
CA ALA A 65 -16.84 -8.48 -35.07
C ALA A 65 -16.51 -7.54 -36.24
N THR A 66 -16.38 -8.05 -37.47
CA THR A 66 -16.18 -7.24 -38.68
C THR A 66 -17.48 -6.87 -39.40
N GLY A 67 -18.65 -7.24 -38.87
CA GLY A 67 -19.95 -6.96 -39.50
C GLY A 67 -20.24 -7.77 -40.77
N GLN A 68 -19.46 -8.82 -41.05
CA GLN A 68 -19.55 -9.65 -42.27
C GLN A 68 -20.28 -10.98 -42.06
N LEU A 69 -21.06 -11.07 -40.98
CA LEU A 69 -21.83 -12.26 -40.65
C LEU A 69 -23.05 -12.36 -41.58
N THR A 70 -23.16 -13.47 -42.32
CA THR A 70 -24.34 -13.73 -43.16
C THR A 70 -25.43 -14.43 -42.34
N VAL A 71 -26.69 -14.31 -42.78
CA VAL A 71 -27.83 -14.96 -42.12
C VAL A 71 -27.74 -16.49 -42.22
N ASP A 72 -27.18 -17.00 -43.32
CA ASP A 72 -27.04 -18.44 -43.56
C ASP A 72 -26.00 -19.06 -42.60
N GLU A 73 -24.87 -18.38 -42.37
CA GLU A 73 -23.86 -18.81 -41.39
C GLU A 73 -24.42 -18.86 -39.96
N LEU A 74 -25.30 -17.91 -39.61
CA LEU A 74 -25.98 -17.92 -38.31
C LEU A 74 -26.93 -19.12 -38.19
N LYS A 75 -27.68 -19.44 -39.26
CA LYS A 75 -28.60 -20.57 -39.28
C LYS A 75 -27.85 -21.90 -39.15
N GLU A 76 -26.77 -22.08 -39.91
CA GLU A 76 -25.92 -23.28 -39.85
C GLU A 76 -25.37 -23.50 -38.43
N TRP A 77 -24.88 -22.43 -37.78
CA TRP A 77 -24.39 -22.56 -36.41
C TRP A 77 -25.50 -22.88 -35.41
N VAL A 78 -26.68 -22.26 -35.53
CA VAL A 78 -27.80 -22.57 -34.63
C VAL A 78 -28.33 -23.99 -34.84
N GLU A 79 -28.32 -24.50 -36.08
CA GLU A 79 -28.64 -25.90 -36.36
C GLU A 79 -27.66 -26.86 -35.68
N GLU A 80 -26.35 -26.56 -35.73
CA GLU A 80 -25.34 -27.34 -35.00
C GLU A 80 -25.51 -27.24 -33.49
N LEU A 81 -25.83 -26.05 -32.97
CA LEU A 81 -26.12 -25.85 -31.56
C LEU A 81 -27.33 -26.67 -31.12
N CYS A 82 -28.45 -26.64 -31.84
CA CYS A 82 -29.63 -27.42 -31.52
C CYS A 82 -29.37 -28.93 -31.63
N ARG A 83 -28.54 -29.38 -32.58
CA ARG A 83 -28.13 -30.79 -32.73
C ARG A 83 -27.33 -31.29 -31.53
N THR A 84 -26.42 -30.45 -31.01
CA THR A 84 -25.53 -30.79 -29.89
C THR A 84 -26.21 -30.67 -28.53
N THR A 85 -27.08 -29.69 -28.35
CA THR A 85 -27.80 -29.47 -27.08
C THR A 85 -29.12 -30.26 -26.96
N GLY A 86 -29.65 -30.75 -28.09
CA GLY A 86 -30.98 -31.37 -28.17
C GLY A 86 -32.14 -30.37 -28.13
N TRP A 87 -31.87 -29.07 -28.31
CA TRP A 87 -32.89 -28.01 -28.27
C TRP A 87 -33.77 -28.01 -29.52
N GLN A 88 -35.02 -27.62 -29.36
CA GLN A 88 -35.94 -27.45 -30.49
C GLN A 88 -35.58 -26.18 -31.29
N ASN A 89 -35.34 -26.33 -32.59
CA ASN A 89 -35.02 -25.23 -33.49
C ASN A 89 -36.29 -24.73 -34.20
N HIS A 90 -36.81 -23.56 -33.81
CA HIS A 90 -37.96 -22.92 -34.45
C HIS A 90 -37.55 -21.84 -35.47
N LEU A 91 -36.25 -21.65 -35.75
CA LEU A 91 -35.77 -20.63 -36.71
C LEU A 91 -36.19 -20.90 -38.17
N ALA A 92 -36.58 -22.14 -38.49
CA ALA A 92 -37.06 -22.51 -39.82
C ALA A 92 -38.47 -21.96 -40.12
N ASP A 93 -39.24 -21.61 -39.09
CA ASP A 93 -40.66 -21.28 -39.20
C ASP A 93 -40.91 -19.77 -39.13
N GLY A 94 -40.78 -19.08 -40.27
CA GLY A 94 -41.40 -17.77 -40.50
C GLY A 94 -40.58 -16.51 -40.16
N PRO A 95 -41.17 -15.31 -40.34
CA PRO A 95 -40.50 -14.03 -40.15
C PRO A 95 -40.23 -13.73 -38.66
N ILE A 96 -39.23 -12.87 -38.39
CA ILE A 96 -38.86 -12.45 -37.03
C ILE A 96 -40.09 -11.86 -36.32
N ALA A 97 -40.48 -12.47 -35.20
CA ALA A 97 -41.63 -12.08 -34.40
C ALA A 97 -41.22 -11.42 -33.07
N ALA A 98 -42.20 -10.85 -32.37
CA ALA A 98 -41.99 -10.40 -30.99
C ALA A 98 -41.73 -11.60 -30.07
N PHE A 99 -40.84 -11.44 -29.10
CA PHE A 99 -40.52 -12.49 -28.14
C PHE A 99 -41.77 -12.93 -27.34
N PRO A 100 -42.05 -14.24 -27.22
CA PRO A 100 -43.22 -14.74 -26.51
C PRO A 100 -43.16 -14.39 -25.02
N GLY A 101 -44.32 -14.09 -24.42
CA GLY A 101 -44.42 -13.80 -22.99
C GLY A 101 -44.12 -15.02 -22.11
N VAL A 102 -43.74 -14.77 -20.85
CA VAL A 102 -43.31 -15.77 -19.86
C VAL A 102 -44.29 -16.93 -19.70
N GLU A 103 -45.59 -16.67 -19.83
CA GLU A 103 -46.66 -17.67 -19.72
C GLU A 103 -46.61 -18.75 -20.82
N ARG A 104 -46.26 -18.38 -22.07
CA ARG A 104 -46.14 -19.32 -23.20
C ARG A 104 -44.83 -20.10 -23.18
N LEU A 105 -43.78 -19.51 -22.59
CA LEU A 105 -42.47 -20.16 -22.47
C LEU A 105 -42.54 -21.35 -21.51
N GLY A 106 -43.24 -21.19 -20.38
CA GLY A 106 -43.30 -22.21 -19.32
C GLY A 106 -43.83 -23.58 -19.76
N GLU A 107 -44.76 -23.62 -20.72
CA GLU A 107 -45.32 -24.87 -21.25
C GLU A 107 -44.36 -25.62 -22.19
N GLN A 108 -43.37 -24.92 -22.76
CA GLN A 108 -42.51 -25.40 -23.85
C GLN A 108 -41.03 -25.58 -23.45
N THR A 109 -40.63 -25.22 -22.23
CA THR A 109 -39.21 -25.14 -21.80
C THR A 109 -38.60 -26.40 -21.18
N GLN A 110 -39.20 -27.57 -21.32
CA GLN A 110 -38.61 -28.80 -20.73
C GLN A 110 -37.33 -29.29 -21.43
N GLN A 111 -37.08 -28.91 -22.69
CA GLN A 111 -35.93 -29.40 -23.48
C GLN A 111 -35.04 -28.28 -24.06
N GLY A 112 -35.32 -27.00 -23.76
CA GLY A 112 -34.66 -25.86 -24.39
C GLY A 112 -35.13 -25.64 -25.83
N SER A 113 -35.25 -24.37 -26.25
CA SER A 113 -35.71 -24.02 -27.59
C SER A 113 -35.10 -22.71 -28.08
N VAL A 114 -34.91 -22.60 -29.40
CA VAL A 114 -34.45 -21.38 -30.07
C VAL A 114 -35.55 -20.85 -30.98
N TRP A 115 -35.85 -19.55 -30.88
CA TRP A 115 -36.97 -18.90 -31.57
C TRP A 115 -36.49 -17.77 -32.50
N PRO A 116 -37.16 -17.56 -33.64
CA PRO A 116 -36.94 -16.41 -34.52
C PRO A 116 -37.60 -15.16 -33.94
N ALA A 117 -37.10 -14.69 -32.79
CA ALA A 117 -37.67 -13.56 -32.07
C ALA A 117 -36.64 -12.45 -31.84
N ALA A 118 -37.11 -11.21 -31.86
CA ALA A 118 -36.30 -10.04 -31.54
C ALA A 118 -36.84 -9.29 -30.32
N VAL A 119 -35.92 -8.77 -29.52
CA VAL A 119 -36.21 -7.88 -28.39
C VAL A 119 -35.43 -6.60 -28.57
N LEU A 120 -36.10 -5.46 -28.49
CA LEU A 120 -35.48 -4.16 -28.45
C LEU A 120 -35.27 -3.77 -26.98
N GLY A 121 -34.04 -3.50 -26.59
CA GLY A 121 -33.72 -3.16 -25.21
C GLY A 121 -32.31 -2.62 -25.05
N HIS A 122 -32.03 -2.09 -23.86
CA HIS A 122 -30.69 -1.67 -23.50
C HIS A 122 -29.90 -2.85 -22.95
N PHE A 123 -29.20 -3.57 -23.83
CA PHE A 123 -28.28 -4.62 -23.44
C PHE A 123 -26.91 -4.01 -23.18
N ALA A 124 -26.33 -4.26 -22.01
CA ALA A 124 -24.93 -3.92 -21.79
C ALA A 124 -24.08 -4.66 -22.84
N PRO A 125 -23.16 -3.98 -23.55
CA PRO A 125 -22.29 -4.67 -24.48
C PRO A 125 -21.52 -5.74 -23.69
N PRO A 126 -21.47 -7.00 -24.18
CA PRO A 126 -20.66 -8.02 -23.55
C PRO A 126 -19.22 -7.52 -23.56
N LEU A 127 -18.71 -7.14 -22.39
CA LEU A 127 -17.30 -6.80 -22.24
C LEU A 127 -16.50 -8.02 -22.70
N PRO A 128 -15.45 -7.86 -23.52
CA PRO A 128 -14.53 -8.95 -23.74
C PRO A 128 -14.07 -9.47 -22.37
N SER A 129 -14.01 -10.79 -22.21
CA SER A 129 -13.55 -11.42 -20.98
C SER A 129 -12.25 -10.72 -20.55
N LEU A 130 -12.31 -10.06 -19.39
CA LEU A 130 -11.10 -9.51 -18.79
C LEU A 130 -10.12 -10.68 -18.69
N PRO A 131 -8.86 -10.54 -19.14
CA PRO A 131 -7.88 -11.59 -18.98
C PRO A 131 -7.89 -12.04 -17.50
N GLN A 132 -8.12 -13.34 -17.28
CA GLN A 132 -8.25 -13.92 -15.92
C GLN A 132 -6.98 -13.74 -15.08
N ALA A 133 -5.85 -13.48 -15.72
CA ALA A 133 -4.64 -13.07 -15.05
C ALA A 133 -4.58 -11.53 -15.03
N LEU A 134 -4.70 -10.93 -13.84
CA LEU A 134 -4.16 -9.59 -13.58
C LEU A 134 -2.64 -9.70 -13.75
N PRO A 135 -2.04 -9.14 -14.81
CA PRO A 135 -0.63 -9.32 -15.06
C PRO A 135 0.12 -8.26 -14.24
N GLU A 136 -0.01 -8.30 -12.91
CA GLU A 136 0.77 -7.41 -12.01
C GLU A 136 2.27 -7.52 -12.30
N ALA A 137 2.71 -8.68 -12.81
CA ALA A 137 4.08 -8.95 -13.25
C ALA A 137 4.45 -8.36 -14.63
N GLU A 138 3.50 -8.06 -15.53
CA GLU A 138 3.79 -7.41 -16.83
C GLU A 138 3.80 -5.88 -16.72
N PHE A 139 3.21 -5.31 -15.67
CA PHE A 139 3.34 -3.88 -15.34
C PHE A 139 4.71 -3.58 -14.69
N VAL A 140 5.79 -4.03 -15.32
CA VAL A 140 7.15 -3.65 -14.92
C VAL A 140 7.29 -2.17 -15.19
N ALA A 141 7.44 -1.41 -14.11
CA ALA A 141 7.68 0.02 -14.15
C ALA A 141 9.01 0.28 -14.86
N GLU A 142 8.98 0.71 -16.12
CA GLU A 142 10.07 1.55 -16.58
C GLU A 142 9.98 2.86 -15.79
N PRO A 143 10.95 3.16 -14.91
CA PRO A 143 10.93 4.39 -14.14
C PRO A 143 10.81 5.55 -15.13
N CYS A 144 9.72 6.29 -15.04
CA CYS A 144 9.55 7.46 -15.90
C CYS A 144 10.61 8.47 -15.46
N PRO A 145 11.60 8.82 -16.30
CA PRO A 145 12.55 9.85 -15.94
C PRO A 145 11.78 11.13 -15.62
N PRO A 146 12.20 11.91 -14.61
CA PRO A 146 11.54 13.18 -14.35
C PRO A 146 11.62 14.04 -15.60
N PRO A 147 10.49 14.49 -16.19
CA PRO A 147 10.56 15.39 -17.33
C PRO A 147 11.22 16.67 -16.83
N GLU A 148 12.14 17.23 -17.61
CA GLU A 148 12.89 18.43 -17.24
C GLU A 148 12.01 19.68 -17.10
N VAL A 149 10.76 19.63 -17.58
CA VAL A 149 9.81 20.74 -17.60
C VAL A 149 8.44 20.24 -17.12
N ALA A 150 7.79 20.96 -16.21
CA ALA A 150 6.40 20.71 -15.83
C ALA A 150 5.51 21.65 -16.66
N LEU A 151 4.56 21.11 -17.41
CA LEU A 151 3.61 21.88 -18.23
C LEU A 151 2.39 22.38 -17.45
N HIS A 152 2.33 22.17 -16.13
CA HIS A 152 1.11 22.50 -15.40
C HIS A 152 1.03 24.00 -15.05
N PRO A 153 -0.11 24.68 -15.29
CA PRO A 153 -0.24 26.13 -15.16
C PRO A 153 -0.45 26.54 -13.70
N ARG A 154 -0.74 25.58 -12.81
CA ARG A 154 -0.78 25.78 -11.35
C ARG A 154 0.33 24.98 -10.68
N PRO A 155 1.03 25.54 -9.68
CA PRO A 155 1.95 24.77 -8.87
C PRO A 155 1.19 23.63 -8.17
N LEU A 156 1.75 22.42 -8.23
CA LEU A 156 1.20 21.28 -7.50
C LEU A 156 1.35 21.49 -6.00
N THR A 157 0.34 21.11 -5.22
CA THR A 157 0.44 21.11 -3.76
C THR A 157 1.47 20.06 -3.31
N PRO A 158 2.06 20.17 -2.10
CA PRO A 158 3.02 19.19 -1.59
C PRO A 158 2.49 17.74 -1.58
N ALA A 159 1.18 17.56 -1.35
CA ALA A 159 0.51 16.26 -1.43
C ALA A 159 0.44 15.75 -2.88
N GLN A 160 0.06 16.59 -3.84
CA GLN A 160 0.03 16.25 -5.27
C GLN A 160 1.43 15.97 -5.83
N ALA A 161 2.45 16.69 -5.36
CA ALA A 161 3.84 16.46 -5.73
C ALA A 161 4.33 15.10 -5.22
N SER A 162 4.01 14.77 -3.96
CA SER A 162 4.30 13.45 -3.37
C SER A 162 3.59 12.33 -4.14
N ALA A 163 2.30 12.50 -4.46
CA ALA A 163 1.53 11.55 -5.25
C ALA A 163 2.14 11.32 -6.64
N SER A 164 2.52 12.41 -7.33
CA SER A 164 3.22 12.35 -8.62
C SER A 164 4.56 11.62 -8.53
N TRP A 165 5.28 11.78 -7.43
CA TRP A 165 6.56 11.09 -7.20
C TRP A 165 6.36 9.59 -7.01
N VAL A 166 5.39 9.18 -6.20
CA VAL A 166 5.01 7.77 -6.00
C VAL A 166 4.60 7.14 -7.34
N SER A 167 3.74 7.79 -8.12
CA SER A 167 3.30 7.31 -9.43
C SER A 167 4.40 7.14 -10.47
N CYS A 168 5.54 7.83 -10.32
CA CYS A 168 6.66 7.67 -11.25
C CYS A 168 7.59 6.52 -10.87
N ARG A 169 7.55 6.08 -9.60
CA ARG A 169 8.42 5.04 -9.05
C ARG A 169 7.77 3.66 -9.06
N HIS A 170 6.44 3.61 -8.98
CA HIS A 170 5.66 2.38 -8.94
C HIS A 170 4.87 2.21 -10.24
N GLY A 171 4.82 0.98 -10.77
CA GLY A 171 4.07 0.66 -12.01
C GLY A 171 2.56 0.75 -11.82
N VAL A 172 2.10 0.51 -10.60
CA VAL A 172 0.71 0.68 -10.17
C VAL A 172 0.69 1.61 -8.95
N SER A 173 -0.24 2.56 -8.92
CA SER A 173 -0.41 3.48 -7.80
C SER A 173 -1.88 3.78 -7.58
N ALA A 174 -2.35 3.56 -6.36
CA ALA A 174 -3.68 3.97 -5.92
C ALA A 174 -3.59 5.30 -5.19
N ILE A 175 -4.29 6.33 -5.68
CA ILE A 175 -4.29 7.67 -5.10
C ILE A 175 -5.72 8.06 -4.77
N SER A 176 -5.95 8.35 -3.49
CA SER A 176 -7.21 8.90 -3.01
C SER A 176 -7.14 10.43 -3.02
N CYS A 177 -8.18 11.08 -3.55
CA CYS A 177 -8.30 12.53 -3.58
C CYS A 177 -9.69 12.93 -3.11
N VAL A 178 -9.76 13.92 -2.21
CA VAL A 178 -11.01 14.38 -1.58
C VAL A 178 -11.76 15.37 -2.48
N GLN A 179 -11.03 16.19 -3.24
CA GLN A 179 -11.61 17.20 -4.13
C GLN A 179 -11.48 16.82 -5.60
N HIS A 180 -12.59 16.90 -6.33
CA HIS A 180 -12.65 16.50 -7.75
C HIS A 180 -11.80 17.41 -8.66
N ASP A 181 -11.79 18.72 -8.42
CA ASP A 181 -11.01 19.68 -9.21
C ASP A 181 -9.50 19.50 -9.04
N GLU A 182 -9.05 19.25 -7.80
CA GLU A 182 -7.65 18.96 -7.50
C GLU A 182 -7.18 17.67 -8.16
N ARG A 183 -8.06 16.66 -8.22
CA ARG A 183 -7.81 15.40 -8.90
C ARG A 183 -7.59 15.60 -10.40
N ILE A 184 -8.45 16.39 -11.06
CA ILE A 184 -8.33 16.63 -12.51
C ILE A 184 -7.08 17.44 -12.79
N GLY A 185 -6.79 18.49 -12.02
CA GLY A 185 -5.57 19.29 -12.19
C GLY A 185 -4.31 18.44 -12.02
N TRP A 186 -4.26 17.59 -11.00
CA TRP A 186 -3.15 16.65 -10.83
C TRP A 186 -3.03 15.66 -11.99
N LEU A 187 -4.15 15.10 -12.48
CA LEU A 187 -4.15 14.21 -13.65
C LEU A 187 -3.67 14.91 -14.92
N ALA A 188 -4.08 16.16 -15.16
CA ALA A 188 -3.61 16.95 -16.29
C ALA A 188 -2.09 17.18 -16.22
N ALA A 189 -1.57 17.48 -15.03
CA ALA A 189 -0.13 17.62 -14.79
C ALA A 189 0.62 16.31 -15.06
N LEU A 190 0.07 15.18 -14.61
CA LEU A 190 0.65 13.85 -14.77
C LEU A 190 0.68 13.43 -16.25
N VAL A 191 -0.44 13.59 -16.96
CA VAL A 191 -0.55 13.27 -18.39
C VAL A 191 0.39 14.15 -19.21
N GLY A 192 0.44 15.46 -18.94
CA GLY A 192 1.38 16.36 -19.61
C GLY A 192 2.84 15.96 -19.38
N ARG A 193 3.17 15.48 -18.17
CA ARG A 193 4.49 14.94 -17.83
C ARG A 193 4.84 13.69 -18.61
N TYR A 194 3.93 12.73 -18.73
CA TYR A 194 4.15 11.51 -19.52
C TYR A 194 4.20 11.78 -21.02
N PHE A 195 3.41 12.75 -21.49
CA PHE A 195 3.45 13.18 -22.88
C PHE A 195 4.81 13.78 -23.25
N LEU A 196 5.37 14.64 -22.39
CA LEU A 196 6.71 15.21 -22.59
C LEU A 196 7.83 14.18 -22.61
N SER A 197 7.68 13.05 -21.91
CA SER A 197 8.65 11.95 -21.98
C SER A 197 8.47 11.07 -23.22
N GLY A 198 7.58 11.44 -24.14
CA GLY A 198 7.28 10.71 -25.37
C GLY A 198 6.40 9.47 -25.15
N LYS A 199 5.79 9.32 -23.98
CA LYS A 199 4.92 8.18 -23.66
C LYS A 199 3.49 8.44 -24.11
N ARG A 200 2.81 7.37 -24.52
CA ARG A 200 1.38 7.39 -24.89
C ARG A 200 0.54 7.12 -23.63
N CYS A 201 -0.49 7.93 -23.41
CA CYS A 201 -1.33 7.84 -22.22
C CYS A 201 -2.76 7.45 -22.60
N LEU A 202 -3.30 6.42 -21.96
CA LEU A 202 -4.72 6.10 -22.00
C LEU A 202 -5.35 6.54 -20.68
N VAL A 203 -6.37 7.40 -20.74
CA VAL A 203 -7.13 7.85 -19.56
C VAL A 203 -8.54 7.31 -19.66
N VAL A 204 -8.97 6.58 -18.63
CA VAL A 204 -10.32 5.99 -18.55
C VAL A 204 -11.05 6.60 -17.36
N SER A 205 -12.33 6.96 -17.55
CA SER A 205 -13.20 7.44 -16.49
C SER A 205 -14.62 6.95 -16.71
N GLU A 206 -15.33 6.67 -15.63
CA GLU A 206 -16.75 6.31 -15.66
C GLU A 206 -17.64 7.46 -16.14
N ARG A 207 -17.21 8.71 -15.93
CA ARG A 207 -18.00 9.91 -16.23
C ARG A 207 -17.39 10.69 -17.39
N VAL A 208 -18.11 10.76 -18.51
CA VAL A 208 -17.72 11.52 -19.71
C VAL A 208 -17.42 13.00 -19.39
N GLN A 209 -18.16 13.61 -18.46
CA GLN A 209 -17.91 14.99 -18.02
C GLN A 209 -16.51 15.18 -17.42
N THR A 210 -15.99 14.19 -16.67
CA THR A 210 -14.63 14.27 -16.10
C THR A 210 -13.57 14.28 -17.21
N LEU A 211 -13.77 13.48 -18.26
CA LEU A 211 -12.89 13.46 -19.43
C LEU A 211 -12.95 14.78 -20.21
N ARG A 212 -14.14 15.38 -20.36
CA ARG A 212 -14.29 16.69 -21.01
C ARG A 212 -13.58 17.80 -20.23
N THR A 213 -13.69 17.83 -18.91
CA THR A 213 -12.98 18.81 -18.08
C THR A 213 -11.47 18.62 -18.16
N LEU A 214 -11.00 17.38 -18.14
CA LEU A 214 -9.58 17.07 -18.34
C LEU A 214 -9.10 17.50 -19.73
N GLN A 215 -9.88 17.22 -20.78
CA GLN A 215 -9.58 17.64 -22.15
C GLN A 215 -9.50 19.17 -22.25
N ALA A 216 -10.42 19.91 -21.63
CA ALA A 216 -10.39 21.37 -21.60
C ALA A 216 -9.12 21.90 -20.89
N GLN A 217 -8.70 21.28 -19.78
CA GLN A 217 -7.45 21.62 -19.11
C GLN A 217 -6.24 21.32 -20.01
N LEU A 218 -6.17 20.16 -20.66
CA LEU A 218 -5.08 19.81 -21.57
C LEU A 218 -5.03 20.72 -22.80
N HIS A 219 -6.18 21.19 -23.30
CA HIS A 219 -6.24 22.22 -24.35
C HIS A 219 -5.64 23.54 -23.89
N GLN A 220 -5.88 23.95 -22.64
CA GLN A 220 -5.22 25.13 -22.04
C GLN A 220 -3.69 24.96 -21.94
N LEU A 221 -3.18 23.72 -21.91
CA LEU A 221 -1.74 23.43 -21.91
C LEU A 221 -1.13 23.40 -23.32
N GLY A 222 -1.93 23.62 -24.37
CA GLY A 222 -1.50 23.49 -25.76
C GLY A 222 -1.41 22.05 -26.27
N LEU A 223 -1.88 21.06 -25.50
CA LEU A 223 -1.89 19.65 -25.89
C LEU A 223 -3.16 19.24 -26.65
N GLY A 224 -4.00 20.20 -27.04
CA GLY A 224 -5.32 19.93 -27.60
C GLY A 224 -5.32 19.12 -28.90
N THR A 225 -4.30 19.28 -29.75
CA THR A 225 -4.19 18.56 -31.03
C THR A 225 -3.92 17.07 -30.86
N GLU A 226 -3.35 16.67 -29.73
CA GLU A 226 -2.91 15.31 -29.43
C GLU A 226 -3.88 14.54 -28.53
N VAL A 227 -4.96 15.19 -28.07
CA VAL A 227 -5.94 14.61 -27.14
C VAL A 227 -7.22 14.24 -27.88
N LEU A 228 -7.43 12.93 -28.03
CA LEU A 228 -8.66 12.34 -28.57
C LEU A 228 -9.53 11.75 -27.46
N MET A 229 -10.81 12.16 -27.44
CA MET A 229 -11.82 11.57 -26.57
C MET A 229 -12.59 10.51 -27.35
N LEU A 230 -12.59 9.29 -26.84
CA LEU A 230 -13.35 8.17 -27.39
C LEU A 230 -14.63 7.99 -26.58
N THR A 231 -15.76 8.22 -27.21
CA THR A 231 -17.09 7.98 -26.65
C THR A 231 -17.68 6.66 -27.12
N ASP A 232 -17.43 6.31 -28.38
CA ASP A 232 -17.89 5.06 -28.96
C ASP A 232 -16.78 4.47 -29.84
N PRO A 233 -16.20 3.31 -29.49
CA PRO A 233 -15.08 2.72 -30.22
C PRO A 233 -15.40 2.41 -31.68
N TRP A 234 -16.67 2.21 -32.04
CA TRP A 234 -17.06 1.85 -33.40
C TRP A 234 -17.28 3.07 -34.28
N ASN A 235 -17.99 4.07 -33.75
CA ASN A 235 -18.24 5.32 -34.48
C ASN A 235 -16.98 6.19 -34.57
N ASP A 236 -16.17 6.24 -33.51
CA ASP A 236 -14.97 7.08 -33.46
C ASP A 236 -13.78 6.47 -34.22
N ARG A 237 -13.92 5.24 -34.76
CA ARG A 237 -12.86 4.54 -35.51
C ARG A 237 -12.44 5.28 -36.78
N GLN A 238 -13.40 5.85 -37.52
CA GLN A 238 -13.07 6.63 -38.72
C GLN A 238 -12.41 7.95 -38.33
N LEU A 239 -12.97 8.65 -37.34
CA LEU A 239 -12.40 9.87 -36.79
C LEU A 239 -10.95 9.68 -36.34
N LEU A 240 -10.66 8.60 -35.59
CA LEU A 240 -9.31 8.23 -35.16
C LEU A 240 -8.33 8.02 -36.33
N ARG A 241 -8.78 7.34 -37.38
CA ARG A 241 -7.94 7.09 -38.55
C ARG A 241 -7.62 8.38 -39.29
N ASP A 242 -8.59 9.27 -39.40
CA ASP A 242 -8.42 10.52 -40.11
C ASP A 242 -7.58 11.51 -39.32
N THR A 243 -7.78 11.62 -38.00
CA THR A 243 -6.91 12.44 -37.13
C THR A 243 -5.48 11.92 -37.08
N ALA A 244 -5.27 10.60 -37.01
CA ALA A 244 -3.92 10.01 -37.08
C ALA A 244 -3.24 10.28 -38.43
N ARG A 245 -3.98 10.19 -39.55
CA ARG A 245 -3.47 10.55 -40.88
C ARG A 245 -3.13 12.03 -40.99
N MET A 246 -3.97 12.90 -40.44
CA MET A 246 -3.72 14.34 -40.42
C MET A 246 -2.51 14.70 -39.57
N ALA A 247 -2.36 14.09 -38.38
CA ALA A 247 -1.20 14.26 -37.52
C ALA A 247 0.10 13.77 -38.20
N LEU A 248 0.05 12.62 -38.87
CA LEU A 248 1.18 12.11 -39.64
C LEU A 248 1.59 13.04 -40.78
N ARG A 249 0.61 13.58 -41.53
CA ARG A 249 0.88 14.56 -42.59
C ARG A 249 1.46 15.85 -42.02
N ALA A 250 0.88 16.37 -40.94
CA ALA A 250 1.38 17.57 -40.28
C ALA A 250 2.83 17.40 -39.78
N ALA A 251 3.17 16.23 -39.23
CA ALA A 251 4.53 15.91 -38.80
C ALA A 251 5.53 15.79 -39.97
N LEU A 252 5.07 15.39 -41.15
CA LEU A 252 5.90 15.32 -42.37
C LEU A 252 6.09 16.72 -43.00
N ASP A 253 5.06 17.57 -42.97
CA ASP A 253 5.05 18.87 -43.64
C ASP A 253 5.66 20.02 -42.80
N GLN A 254 5.70 19.89 -41.48
CA GLN A 254 6.27 20.90 -40.58
C GLN A 254 7.42 20.31 -39.73
N PRO A 255 8.70 20.50 -40.12
CA PRO A 255 9.79 20.31 -39.17
C PRO A 255 9.58 21.27 -38.00
N ALA A 256 9.67 20.76 -36.77
CA ALA A 256 9.41 21.51 -35.55
C ALA A 256 10.08 22.89 -35.60
N PRO A 257 9.35 23.99 -35.28
CA PRO A 257 9.95 25.31 -35.29
C PRO A 257 11.17 25.31 -34.35
N PRO A 258 12.32 25.85 -34.77
CA PRO A 258 13.48 25.94 -33.90
C PRO A 258 13.10 26.82 -32.71
N ALA A 259 12.98 26.22 -31.53
CA ALA A 259 12.67 26.93 -30.30
C ALA A 259 13.58 28.16 -30.18
N GLY A 260 12.99 29.34 -29.98
CA GLY A 260 13.75 30.58 -29.92
C GLY A 260 14.80 30.49 -28.81
N LYS A 261 16.03 30.98 -29.06
CA LYS A 261 17.12 30.95 -28.06
C LYS A 261 16.69 31.49 -26.68
N ALA A 262 15.78 32.47 -26.65
CA ALA A 262 15.22 33.05 -25.43
C ALA A 262 14.34 32.06 -24.63
N GLU A 263 13.49 31.29 -25.30
CA GLU A 263 12.61 30.29 -24.68
C GLU A 263 13.42 29.14 -24.11
N LEU A 264 14.46 28.69 -24.82
CA LEU A 264 15.40 27.68 -24.32
C LEU A 264 16.16 28.16 -23.08
N VAL A 265 16.55 29.44 -23.04
CA VAL A 265 17.23 30.03 -21.87
C VAL A 265 16.29 30.11 -20.67
N GLN A 266 15.03 30.52 -20.87
CA GLN A 266 14.05 30.54 -19.79
C GLN A 266 13.70 29.14 -19.28
N ALA A 267 13.50 28.18 -20.18
CA ALA A 267 13.26 26.77 -19.83
C ALA A 267 14.42 26.19 -19.01
N ARG A 268 15.68 26.47 -19.40
CA ARG A 268 16.87 26.07 -18.63
C ARG A 268 16.91 26.70 -17.24
N ARG A 269 16.59 27.99 -17.11
CA ARG A 269 16.60 28.68 -15.81
C ARG A 269 15.54 28.12 -14.87
N VAL A 270 14.33 27.86 -15.38
CA VAL A 270 13.24 27.24 -14.63
C VAL A 270 13.62 25.81 -14.21
N SER A 271 14.19 25.03 -15.13
CA SER A 271 14.66 23.68 -14.84
C SER A 271 15.70 23.67 -13.71
N GLN A 272 16.72 24.55 -13.77
CA GLN A 272 17.74 24.66 -12.73
C GLN A 272 17.17 25.05 -11.36
N MET A 273 16.26 26.01 -11.31
CA MET A 273 15.58 26.37 -10.06
C MET A 273 14.79 25.18 -9.49
N ARG A 274 14.11 24.43 -10.37
CA ARG A 274 13.39 23.22 -9.99
C ARG A 274 14.32 22.14 -9.44
N THR A 275 15.46 21.90 -10.09
CA THR A 275 16.43 20.90 -9.60
C THR A 275 16.92 21.24 -8.20
N ARG A 276 17.12 22.53 -7.90
CA ARG A 276 17.48 22.98 -6.54
C ARG A 276 16.37 22.74 -5.52
N ILE A 277 15.11 23.04 -5.86
CA ILE A 277 13.96 22.80 -4.99
C ILE A 277 13.73 21.30 -4.78
N GLU A 278 13.87 20.49 -5.82
CA GLU A 278 13.77 19.03 -5.70
C GLU A 278 14.90 18.47 -4.85
N ALA A 279 16.12 18.98 -4.99
CA ALA A 279 17.24 18.56 -4.17
C ALA A 279 17.03 18.90 -2.69
N SER A 280 16.54 20.10 -2.37
CA SER A 280 16.23 20.48 -1.00
C SER A 280 15.06 19.65 -0.43
N TRP A 281 14.02 19.41 -1.23
CA TRP A 281 12.89 18.55 -0.83
C TRP A 281 13.34 17.11 -0.58
N ARG A 282 14.17 16.53 -1.46
CA ARG A 282 14.74 15.18 -1.28
C ARG A 282 15.63 15.10 -0.04
N ALA A 283 16.38 16.16 0.26
CA ALA A 283 17.20 16.20 1.46
C ALA A 283 16.35 16.19 2.75
N VAL A 284 15.22 16.89 2.77
CA VAL A 284 14.26 16.88 3.88
C VAL A 284 13.56 15.52 4.02
N LYS A 285 13.24 14.88 2.89
CA LYS A 285 12.56 13.58 2.80
C LYS A 285 13.52 12.38 2.76
N LYS A 286 14.77 12.59 3.15
CA LYS A 286 15.72 11.49 3.31
C LYS A 286 15.44 10.84 4.66
N PRO A 287 15.34 9.50 4.74
CA PRO A 287 15.19 8.81 6.02
C PRO A 287 16.42 9.07 6.89
N VAL A 288 16.20 9.54 8.12
CA VAL A 288 17.25 9.83 9.10
C VAL A 288 17.26 8.78 10.20
N PHE A 289 16.08 8.25 10.56
CA PHE A 289 15.94 7.25 11.62
C PHE A 289 15.08 6.07 11.13
N GLY A 290 15.75 4.99 10.71
CA GLY A 290 15.09 3.83 10.11
C GLY A 290 14.34 4.21 8.82
N ARG A 291 13.01 4.17 8.87
CA ARG A 291 12.13 4.56 7.75
C ARG A 291 11.58 5.99 7.86
N HIS A 292 11.89 6.70 8.94
CA HIS A 292 11.31 8.00 9.25
C HIS A 292 12.21 9.14 8.77
N ASP A 293 11.57 10.15 8.16
CA ASP A 293 12.20 11.42 7.80
C ASP A 293 12.44 12.27 9.05
N TRP A 294 13.29 13.30 8.96
CA TRP A 294 13.57 14.20 10.08
C TRP A 294 12.30 14.75 10.75
N THR A 295 11.32 15.19 9.96
CA THR A 295 10.03 15.71 10.48
C THR A 295 9.27 14.64 11.25
N ASP A 296 9.30 13.40 10.78
CA ASP A 296 8.62 12.27 11.42
C ASP A 296 9.35 11.86 12.71
N THR A 297 10.68 11.85 12.72
CA THR A 297 11.50 11.59 13.91
C THR A 297 11.26 12.62 15.00
N VAL A 298 11.21 13.91 14.65
CA VAL A 298 10.87 14.98 15.61
C VAL A 298 9.43 14.83 16.10
N GLY A 299 8.50 14.47 15.22
CA GLY A 299 7.11 14.19 15.59
C GLY A 299 6.99 13.02 16.57
N LEU A 300 7.72 11.93 16.34
CA LEU A 300 7.82 10.80 17.27
C LEU A 300 8.43 11.24 18.60
N PHE A 301 9.53 11.98 18.57
CA PHE A 301 10.18 12.51 19.77
C PHE A 301 9.21 13.33 20.63
N LEU A 302 8.47 14.27 20.03
CA LEU A 302 7.49 15.10 20.74
C LEU A 302 6.35 14.26 21.32
N ARG A 303 5.86 13.25 20.59
CA ARG A 303 4.84 12.32 21.08
C ARG A 303 5.34 11.53 22.28
N TYR A 304 6.55 10.97 22.20
CA TYR A 304 7.15 10.24 23.31
C TYR A 304 7.49 11.17 24.47
N GLN A 305 7.83 12.44 24.24
CA GLN A 305 8.08 13.43 25.29
C GLN A 305 6.84 13.70 26.14
N GLN A 306 5.64 13.57 25.59
CA GLN A 306 4.39 13.72 26.34
C GLN A 306 4.00 12.47 27.13
N GLN A 307 4.62 11.31 26.86
CA GLN A 307 4.40 10.09 27.65
C GLN A 307 5.23 10.17 28.94
N GLY A 308 4.56 10.07 30.09
CA GLY A 308 5.18 10.16 31.42
C GLY A 308 6.15 9.00 31.71
N GLY A 309 7.02 9.18 32.72
CA GLY A 309 7.97 8.15 33.19
C GLY A 309 9.45 8.39 32.86
N LYS A 310 9.78 9.46 32.11
CA LYS A 310 11.17 9.79 31.72
C LYS A 310 12.05 10.29 32.85
N GLU A 311 11.47 10.98 33.82
CA GLU A 311 12.21 11.52 34.97
C GLU A 311 12.83 10.42 35.83
N LEU A 312 12.25 9.22 35.81
CA LEU A 312 12.78 8.04 36.51
C LEU A 312 14.01 7.44 35.82
N LEU A 313 14.11 7.62 34.50
CA LEU A 313 15.17 7.02 33.67
C LEU A 313 16.37 7.97 33.49
N ASN A 314 16.14 9.28 33.46
CA ASN A 314 17.19 10.29 33.33
C ASN A 314 18.39 10.14 34.30
N PRO A 315 18.21 9.82 35.60
CA PRO A 315 19.35 9.64 36.50
C PRO A 315 20.09 8.30 36.29
N GLN A 316 19.48 7.34 35.59
CA GLN A 316 20.05 6.00 35.38
C GLN A 316 20.68 5.82 34.00
N LEU A 317 20.41 6.72 33.06
CA LEU A 317 20.93 6.68 31.70
C LEU A 317 22.16 7.58 31.58
N ALA A 318 23.29 7.00 31.19
CA ALA A 318 24.50 7.74 30.82
C ALA A 318 24.47 8.04 29.31
N PRO A 319 24.20 9.29 28.87
CA PRO A 319 24.04 9.62 27.45
C PRO A 319 25.33 9.44 26.63
N GLU A 320 26.48 9.39 27.29
CA GLU A 320 27.80 9.21 26.66
C GLU A 320 28.02 7.79 26.12
N GLY A 321 27.22 6.81 26.57
CA GLY A 321 27.32 5.41 26.15
C GLY A 321 26.44 5.01 24.97
N PHE A 322 25.69 5.95 24.38
CA PHE A 322 24.76 5.68 23.30
C PHE A 322 25.27 6.23 21.96
N ASP A 323 25.19 5.43 20.91
CA ASP A 323 25.57 5.84 19.54
C ASP A 323 24.39 6.52 18.79
N PHE A 324 23.20 6.48 19.38
CA PHE A 324 21.95 7.06 18.88
C PHE A 324 21.60 6.60 17.46
N THR A 325 21.86 5.33 17.16
CA THR A 325 21.54 4.71 15.87
C THR A 325 20.19 3.99 15.89
N TYR A 326 19.61 3.74 14.71
CA TYR A 326 18.36 2.99 14.61
C TYR A 326 18.53 1.51 15.00
N GLU A 327 19.69 0.92 14.70
CA GLU A 327 19.98 -0.48 15.05
C GLU A 327 20.06 -0.67 16.57
N GLU A 328 20.73 0.26 17.26
CA GLU A 328 20.76 0.30 18.73
C GLU A 328 19.36 0.47 19.32
N PHE A 329 18.52 1.33 18.75
CA PHE A 329 17.14 1.49 19.19
C PHE A 329 16.32 0.19 19.10
N GLU A 330 16.42 -0.55 17.99
CA GLU A 330 15.73 -1.84 17.84
C GLU A 330 16.26 -2.89 18.83
N GLN A 331 17.57 -2.93 19.07
CA GLN A 331 18.18 -3.82 20.07
C GLN A 331 17.69 -3.51 21.49
N LEU A 332 17.66 -2.22 21.87
CA LEU A 332 17.15 -1.78 23.17
C LEU A 332 15.66 -2.07 23.30
N LEU A 333 14.87 -1.84 22.25
CA LEU A 333 13.44 -2.14 22.24
C LEU A 333 13.18 -3.63 22.45
N GLN A 334 13.97 -4.49 21.81
CA GLN A 334 13.88 -5.93 21.98
C GLN A 334 14.27 -6.36 23.40
N ALA A 335 15.37 -5.82 23.94
CA ALA A 335 15.78 -6.07 25.32
C ALA A 335 14.70 -5.67 26.34
N VAL A 336 14.05 -4.52 26.13
CA VAL A 336 12.92 -4.08 26.96
C VAL A 336 11.73 -5.03 26.82
N ARG A 337 11.38 -5.46 25.62
CA ARG A 337 10.27 -6.42 25.38
C ARG A 337 10.52 -7.76 26.08
N ASP A 338 11.75 -8.25 26.04
CA ASP A 338 12.14 -9.52 26.68
C ASP A 338 12.23 -9.39 28.20
N GLY A 339 12.65 -8.22 28.70
CA GLY A 339 12.81 -7.90 30.12
C GLY A 339 11.51 -7.57 30.85
N TYR A 340 10.57 -6.89 30.17
CA TYR A 340 9.31 -6.43 30.77
C TYR A 340 8.48 -7.54 31.45
N PRO A 341 8.20 -8.69 30.80
CA PRO A 341 7.42 -9.76 31.46
C PRO A 341 8.13 -10.36 32.67
N ARG A 342 9.48 -10.37 32.67
CA ARG A 342 10.28 -10.84 33.82
C ARG A 342 10.26 -9.83 34.97
N PHE A 343 10.26 -8.54 34.63
CA PHE A 343 10.15 -7.46 35.60
C PHE A 343 8.76 -7.44 36.26
N GLU A 344 7.69 -7.61 35.49
CA GLU A 344 6.32 -7.66 36.00
C GLU A 344 6.14 -8.76 37.07
N ALA A 345 6.80 -9.90 36.91
CA ALA A 345 6.78 -11.00 37.88
C ALA A 345 7.52 -10.68 39.21
N VAL A 346 8.52 -9.80 39.18
CA VAL A 346 9.36 -9.45 40.35
C VAL A 346 8.88 -8.17 41.04
N GLY A 347 8.25 -7.26 40.29
CA GLY A 347 7.58 -6.05 40.80
C GLY A 347 8.50 -5.01 41.44
N THR A 348 9.81 -5.22 41.46
CA THR A 348 10.79 -4.35 42.13
C THR A 348 12.10 -4.28 41.35
N LEU A 349 12.64 -3.05 41.17
CA LEU A 349 13.96 -2.82 40.56
C LEU A 349 15.10 -3.04 41.56
N GLN A 350 14.83 -2.95 42.86
CA GLN A 350 15.81 -3.16 43.93
C GLN A 350 15.69 -4.57 44.50
N HIS A 351 15.94 -5.57 43.66
CA HIS A 351 15.93 -6.94 44.13
C HIS A 351 17.24 -7.25 44.90
N PRO A 352 17.19 -7.88 46.09
CA PRO A 352 18.39 -8.24 46.85
C PRO A 352 19.35 -9.18 46.10
N LEU A 353 18.87 -9.85 45.04
CA LEU A 353 19.73 -10.64 44.15
C LEU A 353 20.67 -9.79 43.28
N LEU A 354 20.43 -8.49 43.11
CA LEU A 354 21.36 -7.58 42.42
C LEU A 354 22.65 -7.35 43.23
N GLN A 355 22.61 -7.61 44.55
CA GLN A 355 23.80 -7.57 45.40
C GLN A 355 24.67 -8.83 45.27
N LEU A 356 24.16 -9.87 44.60
CA LEU A 356 24.94 -11.07 44.31
C LEU A 356 25.80 -10.85 43.07
N HIS A 357 27.06 -11.27 43.17
CA HIS A 357 28.01 -11.18 42.06
C HIS A 357 27.51 -11.92 40.81
N GLU A 358 27.72 -11.36 39.63
CA GLU A 358 27.25 -11.85 38.31
C GLU A 358 27.59 -13.32 38.00
N ARG A 359 28.55 -13.89 38.73
CA ARG A 359 29.00 -15.28 38.60
C ARG A 359 27.90 -16.29 38.87
N PHE A 360 26.95 -15.96 39.74
CA PHE A 360 25.82 -16.84 40.09
C PHE A 360 24.77 -16.92 38.97
N PHE A 361 24.76 -15.96 38.05
CA PHE A 361 23.80 -15.89 36.96
C PHE A 361 24.40 -16.35 35.62
N ALA A 362 25.72 -16.32 35.47
CA ALA A 362 26.40 -16.63 34.21
C ALA A 362 26.64 -18.14 33.96
N ARG A 363 26.64 -19.00 34.99
CA ARG A 363 27.19 -20.37 34.86
C ARG A 363 26.34 -21.52 35.40
N THR A 364 25.22 -21.28 36.09
CA THR A 364 24.58 -22.33 36.88
C THR A 364 23.05 -22.28 36.81
N SER A 365 22.39 -23.44 36.85
CA SER A 365 20.92 -23.52 36.94
C SER A 365 20.43 -22.98 38.29
N ALA A 366 19.19 -22.48 38.34
CA ALA A 366 18.61 -21.86 39.56
C ALA A 366 18.78 -22.68 40.87
N PRO A 367 18.61 -24.03 40.90
CA PRO A 367 18.83 -24.80 42.12
C PRO A 367 20.31 -24.89 42.51
N GLU A 368 21.20 -25.04 41.54
CA GLU A 368 22.65 -25.16 41.80
C GLU A 368 23.25 -23.83 42.28
N ALA A 369 22.82 -22.71 41.70
CA ALA A 369 23.21 -21.37 42.14
C ALA A 369 22.78 -21.10 43.59
N ARG A 370 21.60 -21.61 43.99
CA ARG A 370 21.10 -21.49 45.37
C ARG A 370 21.95 -22.29 46.35
N GLU A 371 22.30 -23.53 46.02
CA GLU A 371 23.15 -24.37 46.87
C GLU A 371 24.55 -23.80 47.03
N GLU A 372 25.13 -23.23 45.96
CA GLU A 372 26.43 -22.57 46.02
C GLU A 372 26.39 -21.30 46.89
N ALA A 373 25.35 -20.48 46.73
CA ALA A 373 25.17 -19.29 47.57
C ALA A 373 25.01 -19.65 49.05
N GLN A 374 24.24 -20.70 49.37
CA GLN A 374 24.07 -21.18 50.75
C GLN A 374 25.38 -21.70 51.35
N ARG A 375 26.19 -22.43 50.58
CA ARG A 375 27.51 -22.90 51.02
C ARG A 375 28.45 -21.74 51.35
N LEU A 376 28.49 -20.71 50.48
CA LEU A 376 29.32 -19.53 50.71
C LEU A 376 28.85 -18.73 51.93
N LEU A 377 27.54 -18.54 52.11
CA LEU A 377 27.00 -17.87 53.30
C LEU A 377 27.33 -18.61 54.59
N ALA A 378 27.26 -19.94 54.59
CA ALA A 378 27.64 -20.74 55.75
C ALA A 378 29.13 -20.58 56.08
N ALA A 379 30.00 -20.61 55.06
CA ALA A 379 31.44 -20.40 55.24
C ALA A 379 31.76 -18.99 55.77
N PHE A 380 31.09 -17.94 55.26
CA PHE A 380 31.26 -16.58 55.75
C PHE A 380 30.76 -16.40 57.18
N ALA A 381 29.62 -17.00 57.52
CA ALA A 381 29.07 -16.94 58.87
C ALA A 381 30.04 -17.55 59.90
N GLU A 382 30.67 -18.68 59.55
CA GLU A 382 31.64 -19.31 60.45
C GLU A 382 32.91 -18.47 60.60
N ARG A 383 33.40 -17.87 59.50
CA ARG A 383 34.56 -16.97 59.54
C ARG A 383 34.28 -15.70 60.36
N LEU A 384 33.06 -15.15 60.27
CA LEU A 384 32.60 -14.02 61.09
C LEU A 384 32.51 -14.39 62.57
N ARG A 385 32.01 -15.58 62.90
CA ARG A 385 31.98 -16.07 64.29
C ARG A 385 33.39 -16.23 64.85
N GLN A 386 34.32 -16.75 64.05
CA GLN A 386 35.71 -16.88 64.44
C GLN A 386 36.35 -15.51 64.68
N LEU A 387 36.21 -14.58 63.73
CA LEU A 387 36.69 -13.21 63.88
C LEU A 387 36.11 -12.52 65.12
N ASN A 388 34.81 -12.72 65.39
CA ASN A 388 34.17 -12.13 66.56
C ASN A 388 34.73 -12.72 67.87
N ARG A 389 34.99 -14.04 67.93
CA ARG A 389 35.65 -14.65 69.09
C ARG A 389 37.07 -14.11 69.29
N ASP A 390 37.82 -13.96 68.21
CA ASP A 390 39.18 -13.41 68.23
C ASP A 390 39.17 -11.95 68.69
N TYR A 391 38.19 -11.16 68.22
CA TYR A 391 38.00 -9.77 68.64
C TYR A 391 37.62 -9.65 70.12
N ILE A 392 36.68 -10.47 70.61
CA ILE A 392 36.32 -10.50 72.03
C ILE A 392 37.54 -10.83 72.88
N ARG A 393 38.32 -11.84 72.48
CA ARG A 393 39.55 -12.22 73.18
C ARG A 393 40.57 -11.07 73.22
N LEU A 394 40.77 -10.38 72.10
CA LEU A 394 41.67 -9.23 72.04
C LEU A 394 41.19 -8.11 72.98
N MET A 395 39.88 -7.84 73.01
CA MET A 395 39.30 -6.84 73.91
C MET A 395 39.48 -7.22 75.38
N ASP A 396 39.31 -8.49 75.74
CA ASP A 396 39.51 -8.98 77.11
C ASP A 396 40.98 -8.92 77.54
N GLU A 397 41.91 -9.28 76.63
CA GLU A 397 43.36 -9.15 76.86
C GLU A 397 43.75 -7.68 77.10
N TRP A 398 43.25 -6.76 76.27
CA TRP A 398 43.48 -5.32 76.44
C TRP A 398 42.87 -4.78 77.74
N ALA A 399 41.67 -5.22 78.12
CA ALA A 399 41.03 -4.81 79.37
C ALA A 399 41.86 -5.25 80.58
N SER A 400 42.40 -6.49 80.55
CA SER A 400 43.24 -7.01 81.62
C SER A 400 44.59 -6.29 81.72
N GLU A 401 45.24 -5.99 80.60
CA GLU A 401 46.48 -5.21 80.59
C GLU A 401 46.26 -3.80 81.15
N LEU A 402 45.17 -3.14 80.73
CA LEU A 402 44.80 -1.81 81.22
C LEU A 402 44.54 -1.82 82.73
N GLU A 403 43.80 -2.81 83.23
CA GLU A 403 43.53 -2.94 84.66
C GLU A 403 44.82 -3.16 85.46
N SER A 404 45.71 -4.04 84.97
CA SER A 404 47.02 -4.27 85.61
C SER A 404 47.88 -3.00 85.66
N TRP A 405 47.83 -2.19 84.59
CA TRP A 405 48.55 -0.92 84.51
C TRP A 405 48.01 0.11 85.51
N TYR A 406 46.68 0.25 85.61
CA TYR A 406 46.06 1.13 86.60
C TYR A 406 46.34 0.68 88.03
N GLN A 407 46.29 -0.63 88.31
CA GLN A 407 46.63 -1.17 89.63
C GLN A 407 48.10 -0.91 89.99
N HIS A 408 49.02 -1.03 89.02
CA HIS A 408 50.44 -0.70 89.24
C HIS A 408 50.62 0.79 89.53
N LYS A 409 50.00 1.67 88.74
CA LYS A 409 50.05 3.12 88.95
C LYS A 409 49.42 3.58 90.27
N ALA A 410 48.33 2.95 90.70
CA ALA A 410 47.75 3.22 92.00
C ALA A 410 48.72 2.87 93.14
N ARG A 411 49.39 1.70 93.05
CA ARG A 411 50.43 1.31 94.04
C ARG A 411 51.62 2.26 94.04
N ASP A 412 52.10 2.68 92.87
CA ASP A 412 53.21 3.65 92.77
C ASP A 412 52.83 4.98 93.44
N LEU A 413 51.59 5.46 93.23
CA LEU A 413 51.08 6.69 93.85
C LEU A 413 50.91 6.54 95.36
N ASP A 414 50.39 5.41 95.84
CA ASP A 414 50.27 5.12 97.27
C ASP A 414 51.65 5.09 97.95
N GLN A 415 52.66 4.52 97.29
CA GLN A 415 54.05 4.53 97.77
C GLN A 415 54.65 5.94 97.79
N ALA A 416 54.42 6.74 96.74
CA ALA A 416 54.87 8.12 96.70
C ALA A 416 54.17 9.01 97.76
N LEU A 417 52.87 8.78 98.01
CA LEU A 417 52.12 9.43 99.07
C LEU A 417 52.61 9.02 100.46
N ALA A 418 52.98 7.75 100.66
CA ALA A 418 53.57 7.29 101.91
C ALA A 418 54.94 7.94 102.16
N ALA A 419 55.80 8.02 101.14
CA ALA A 419 57.10 8.70 101.24
C ALA A 419 56.96 10.21 101.53
N LEU A 420 56.01 10.89 100.87
CA LEU A 420 55.70 12.30 101.15
C LEU A 420 55.13 12.53 102.55
N ARG A 421 54.39 11.55 103.11
CA ARG A 421 53.90 11.63 104.50
C ARG A 421 55.05 11.46 105.50
N GLU A 422 55.99 10.54 105.24
CA GLU A 422 57.19 10.41 106.07
C GLU A 422 58.04 11.69 106.04
N GLU A 423 58.19 12.35 104.89
CA GLU A 423 58.89 13.65 104.78
C GLU A 423 58.15 14.83 105.45
N LEU A 424 56.85 14.70 105.75
CA LEU A 424 56.04 15.74 106.40
C LEU A 424 55.94 15.58 107.92
N ASP A 425 56.23 14.38 108.44
CA ASP A 425 56.22 14.06 109.86
C ASP A 425 57.61 14.22 110.52
N GLU A 426 58.69 14.44 109.73
CA GLU A 426 60.00 14.96 110.18
C GLU A 426 60.06 16.50 110.14
#